data_AF-A0A4Z0K9N3-F1
#
_entry.id   AF-A0A4Z0K9N3-F1
#
_cell.length_a   1.000
_cell.length_b   1.000
_cell.length_c   1.000
_cell.angle_alpha   90.00
_cell.angle_beta   90.00
_cell.angle_gamma   90.00
#
_symmetry.space_group_name_H-M   'P 1'
#
loop_
_entity.id
_entity.type
_entity.pdbx_description
1 polymer ?
#
loop_
_entity_poly.entity_id
_entity_poly.type
_entity_poly.pdbx_seq_one_letter_code
_entity_poly.pdbx_strand_id
1 'polypeptide(L)'
;MTRKQSLISDVTDTARLVAAYRAIESDRPDALFTDPLARALAGEEGFAMTRAQPIARSGWWMTARTKLIDYLVLAALDEGCNRVVNLAAALCVRLVVSHSG
;
A
#
# COMPACT_ATOMS: atom_id res chain seq x y z
N MET A 1 -0.60 28.86 -21.95
CA MET A 1 -1.40 27.63 -21.76
C MET A 1 -0.98 26.99 -20.45
N THR A 2 -1.76 27.18 -19.39
CA THR A 2 -1.47 26.63 -18.05
C THR A 2 -1.73 25.13 -18.08
N ARG A 3 -0.67 24.31 -17.96
CA ARG A 3 -0.80 22.85 -17.89
C ARG A 3 -1.62 22.52 -16.64
N LYS A 4 -2.79 21.91 -16.83
CA LYS A 4 -3.55 21.28 -15.75
C LYS A 4 -2.65 20.20 -15.15
N GLN A 5 -2.01 20.46 -14.02
CA GLN A 5 -1.20 19.46 -13.33
C GLN A 5 -2.13 18.31 -12.95
N SER A 6 -1.97 17.14 -13.58
CA SER A 6 -2.67 15.95 -13.13
C SER A 6 -2.08 15.55 -11.78
N LEU A 7 -2.94 15.28 -10.80
CA LEU A 7 -2.51 14.84 -9.47
C LEU A 7 -1.78 13.48 -9.50
N ILE A 8 -1.91 12.73 -10.60
CA ILE A 8 -1.18 11.51 -10.90
C ILE A 8 -0.55 11.71 -12.28
N SER A 9 0.77 11.76 -12.32
CA SER A 9 1.56 11.98 -13.52
C SER A 9 2.36 10.74 -13.94
N ASP A 10 2.68 9.86 -12.98
CA ASP A 10 3.39 8.60 -13.21
C ASP A 10 3.03 7.52 -12.15
N VAL A 11 3.48 6.29 -12.34
CA VAL A 11 3.32 5.13 -11.43
C VAL A 11 3.77 5.48 -10.01
N THR A 12 4.79 6.33 -9.88
CA THR A 12 5.30 6.80 -8.59
C THR A 12 4.24 7.55 -7.77
N ASP A 13 3.37 8.34 -8.40
CA ASP A 13 2.33 9.10 -7.70
C ASP A 13 1.24 8.16 -7.18
N THR A 14 0.89 7.15 -7.98
CA THR A 14 -0.05 6.10 -7.54
C THR A 14 0.56 5.29 -6.39
N ALA A 15 1.87 5.01 -6.42
CA ALA A 15 2.54 4.29 -5.34
C ALA A 15 2.54 5.08 -4.03
N ARG A 16 2.79 6.40 -4.07
CA ARG A 16 2.71 7.28 -2.89
C ARG A 16 1.29 7.34 -2.33
N LEU A 17 0.28 7.40 -3.20
CA LEU A 17 -1.12 7.38 -2.81
C LEU A 17 -1.48 6.07 -2.08
N VAL A 18 -1.05 4.92 -2.60
CA VAL A 18 -1.25 3.62 -1.94
C VAL A 18 -0.55 3.59 -0.58
N ALA A 19 0.70 4.05 -0.50
CA ALA A 19 1.43 4.12 0.76
C ALA A 19 0.72 5.02 1.78
N ALA A 20 0.13 6.15 1.35
CA ALA A 20 -0.64 7.02 2.23
C ALA A 20 -1.87 6.30 2.82
N TYR A 21 -2.60 5.52 2.03
CA TYR A 21 -3.72 4.73 2.55
C TYR A 21 -3.28 3.64 3.53
N ARG A 22 -2.15 2.97 3.29
CA ARG A 22 -1.59 2.00 4.25
C ARG A 22 -1.16 2.66 5.57
N ALA A 23 -0.63 3.89 5.50
CA ALA A 23 -0.29 4.66 6.69
C ALA A 23 -1.54 5.05 7.49
N ILE A 24 -2.59 5.53 6.80
CA ILE A 24 -3.88 5.86 7.43
C ILE A 24 -4.47 4.64 8.14
N GLU A 25 -4.44 3.47 7.51
CA GLU A 25 -4.89 2.22 8.15
C GLU A 25 -4.05 1.89 9.39
N SER A 26 -2.72 1.98 9.28
CA SER A 26 -1.78 1.62 10.35
C SER A 26 -1.95 2.49 11.61
N ASP A 27 -2.42 3.73 11.45
CA ASP A 27 -2.66 4.65 12.57
C ASP A 27 -3.99 4.39 13.30
N ARG A 28 -4.86 3.53 12.76
CA ARG A 28 -6.15 3.22 13.39
C ARG A 28 -5.93 2.34 14.63
N PRO A 29 -6.70 2.56 15.70
CA PRO A 29 -6.65 1.68 16.88
C PRO A 29 -7.16 0.26 16.58
N ASP A 30 -8.01 0.11 15.56
CA ASP A 30 -8.60 -1.15 15.08
C ASP A 30 -8.02 -1.61 13.73
N ALA A 31 -6.77 -1.22 13.44
CA ALA A 31 -6.12 -1.50 12.15
C ALA A 31 -6.12 -2.98 11.78
N LEU A 32 -6.44 -3.30 10.53
CA LEU A 32 -6.40 -4.66 9.98
C LEU A 32 -4.97 -5.16 9.70
N PHE A 33 -4.02 -4.23 9.59
CA PHE A 33 -2.59 -4.47 9.44
C PHE A 33 -1.79 -3.22 9.84
N THR A 34 -0.49 -3.39 10.05
CA THR A 34 0.45 -2.31 10.35
C THR A 34 1.60 -2.31 9.34
N ASP A 35 1.84 -1.19 8.67
CA ASP A 35 2.99 -0.95 7.79
C ASP A 35 3.81 0.23 8.33
N PRO A 36 4.91 -0.03 9.08
CA PRO A 36 5.71 1.02 9.71
C PRO A 36 6.44 1.92 8.71
N LEU A 37 6.60 1.48 7.46
CA LEU A 37 7.31 2.22 6.42
C LEU A 37 6.35 3.05 5.55
N ALA A 38 5.05 2.75 5.58
CA ALA A 38 4.04 3.40 4.75
C ALA A 38 4.07 4.93 4.84
N ARG A 39 4.17 5.47 6.05
CA ARG A 39 4.18 6.93 6.26
C ARG A 39 5.39 7.60 5.62
N ALA A 40 6.58 7.01 5.77
CA ALA A 40 7.80 7.53 5.17
C ALA A 40 7.76 7.43 3.63
N LEU A 41 7.24 6.32 3.11
CA LEU A 41 7.13 6.09 1.67
C LEU A 41 6.06 6.95 0.99
N ALA A 42 4.98 7.28 1.70
CA ALA A 42 3.92 8.13 1.18
C ALA A 42 4.41 9.56 0.89
N GLY A 43 5.26 10.10 1.77
CA GLY A 43 5.65 11.52 1.74
C GLY A 43 4.45 12.46 1.89
N GLU A 44 4.70 13.76 1.85
CA GLU A 44 3.63 14.76 1.91
C GLU A 44 2.72 14.69 0.68
N GLU A 45 3.28 14.34 -0.48
CA GLU A 45 2.57 14.25 -1.76
C GLU A 45 1.49 13.17 -1.71
N GLY A 46 1.81 11.98 -1.19
CA GLY A 46 0.83 10.89 -1.08
C GLY A 46 -0.37 11.28 -0.22
N PHE A 47 -0.14 11.93 0.93
CA PHE A 47 -1.21 12.42 1.79
C PHE A 47 -1.98 13.60 1.16
N ALA A 48 -1.33 14.47 0.38
CA ALA A 48 -2.02 15.53 -0.36
C ALA A 48 -3.00 14.95 -1.39
N MET A 49 -2.63 13.86 -2.04
CA MET A 49 -3.47 13.18 -3.02
C MET A 49 -4.69 12.49 -2.40
N THR A 50 -4.60 11.94 -1.18
CA THR A 50 -5.78 11.34 -0.51
C THR A 50 -6.85 12.40 -0.22
N ARG A 51 -6.44 13.62 0.17
CA ARG A 51 -7.35 14.75 0.45
C ARG A 51 -8.07 15.25 -0.81
N ALA A 52 -7.45 15.08 -1.98
CA ALA A 52 -7.96 15.59 -3.26
C ALA A 52 -8.96 14.65 -3.98
N GLN A 53 -9.20 13.42 -3.47
CA GLN A 53 -10.07 12.43 -4.13
C GLN A 53 -11.35 12.11 -3.32
N PRO A 54 -12.53 12.62 -3.71
CA PRO A 54 -13.78 12.45 -2.95
C PRO A 54 -14.29 11.00 -2.86
N ILE A 55 -14.15 10.22 -3.94
CA ILE A 55 -14.64 8.82 -4.03
C ILE A 55 -13.74 7.86 -3.25
N ALA A 56 -12.50 8.26 -2.96
CA ALA A 56 -11.52 7.43 -2.25
C ALA A 56 -11.46 7.70 -0.74
N ARG A 57 -12.33 8.58 -0.19
CA ARG A 57 -12.28 9.01 1.22
C ARG A 57 -12.34 7.89 2.25
N SER A 58 -13.03 6.80 1.95
CA SER A 58 -13.07 5.65 2.84
C SER A 58 -11.80 4.81 2.76
N GLY A 59 -11.04 4.85 1.66
CA GLY A 59 -9.81 4.09 1.45
C GLY A 59 -9.95 2.56 1.54
N TRP A 60 -11.14 2.06 1.87
CA TRP A 60 -11.38 0.70 2.35
C TRP A 60 -10.97 -0.36 1.33
N TRP A 61 -11.16 -0.07 0.03
CA TRP A 61 -10.78 -0.98 -1.04
C TRP A 61 -9.26 -1.14 -1.13
N MET A 62 -8.49 -0.12 -0.75
CA MET A 62 -7.03 -0.19 -0.67
C MET A 62 -6.56 -0.96 0.57
N THR A 63 -7.25 -0.77 1.69
CA THR A 63 -7.05 -1.56 2.91
C THR A 63 -7.35 -3.04 2.65
N ALA A 64 -8.54 -3.35 2.12
CA ALA A 64 -8.99 -4.70 1.80
C ALA A 64 -8.04 -5.38 0.80
N ARG A 65 -7.60 -4.66 -0.24
CA ARG A 65 -6.59 -5.14 -1.19
C ARG A 65 -5.29 -5.55 -0.48
N THR A 66 -4.77 -4.70 0.41
CA THR A 66 -3.54 -5.00 1.14
C THR A 66 -3.73 -6.26 2.00
N LYS A 67 -4.79 -6.30 2.80
CA LYS A 67 -5.07 -7.44 3.70
C LYS A 67 -5.28 -8.75 2.96
N LEU A 68 -6.04 -8.73 1.86
CA LEU A 68 -6.33 -9.94 1.08
C LEU A 68 -5.06 -10.52 0.46
N ILE A 69 -4.21 -9.66 -0.13
CA ILE A 69 -2.97 -10.14 -0.74
C ILE A 69 -2.02 -10.68 0.34
N ASP A 70 -1.93 -10.03 1.50
CA ASP A 70 -1.11 -10.52 2.62
C ASP A 70 -1.61 -11.89 3.10
N TYR A 71 -2.93 -12.05 3.25
CA TYR A 71 -3.54 -13.33 3.59
C TYR A 71 -3.22 -14.42 2.56
N LEU A 72 -3.36 -14.14 1.27
CA LEU A 72 -3.09 -15.11 0.20
C LEU A 72 -1.61 -15.51 0.16
N VAL A 73 -0.70 -14.57 0.40
CA VAL A 73 0.73 -14.87 0.47
C VAL A 73 1.02 -15.77 1.67
N LEU A 74 0.51 -15.45 2.85
CA LEU A 74 0.72 -16.26 4.05
C LEU A 74 0.13 -17.67 3.91
N ALA A 75 -1.10 -17.79 3.39
CA ALA A 75 -1.73 -19.08 3.13
C ALA A 75 -0.91 -19.93 2.15
N ALA A 76 -0.38 -19.33 1.08
CA ALA A 76 0.47 -20.04 0.14
C ALA A 76 1.78 -20.53 0.79
N LEU A 77 2.38 -19.73 1.69
CA LEU A 77 3.58 -20.14 2.44
C LEU A 77 3.27 -21.32 3.37
N ASP A 78 2.13 -21.28 4.07
CA ASP A 78 1.67 -22.38 4.94
C ASP A 78 1.39 -23.67 4.15
N GLU A 79 0.99 -23.55 2.88
CA GLU A 79 0.80 -24.67 1.95
C GLU A 79 2.12 -25.17 1.30
N GLY A 80 3.28 -24.63 1.72
CA GLY A 80 4.60 -25.08 1.28
C GLY A 80 5.19 -24.31 0.10
N CYS A 81 4.57 -23.19 -0.32
CA CYS A 81 5.21 -22.27 -1.26
C CYS A 81 6.47 -21.67 -0.62
N ASN A 82 7.59 -21.67 -1.35
CA ASN A 82 8.87 -21.17 -0.85
C ASN A 82 9.42 -19.99 -1.66
N ARG A 83 8.68 -19.49 -2.66
CA ARG A 83 9.07 -18.37 -3.52
C ARG A 83 7.88 -17.46 -3.83
N VAL A 84 8.06 -16.16 -3.65
CA VAL A 84 7.04 -15.14 -3.94
C VAL A 84 7.65 -14.10 -4.88
N VAL A 85 6.94 -13.76 -5.96
CA VAL A 85 7.32 -12.69 -6.89
C VAL A 85 6.33 -11.55 -6.79
N ASN A 86 6.80 -10.36 -6.39
CA ASN A 86 5.97 -9.16 -6.29
C ASN A 86 6.11 -8.30 -7.56
N LEU A 87 5.26 -8.56 -8.56
CA LEU A 87 5.27 -7.81 -9.82
C LEU A 87 4.75 -6.37 -9.61
N ALA A 88 5.40 -5.40 -10.26
CA ALA A 88 5.08 -3.98 -10.12
C ALA A 88 5.06 -3.50 -8.65
N ALA A 89 6.04 -3.96 -7.86
CA ALA A 89 6.09 -3.74 -6.41
C ALA A 89 6.04 -2.26 -6.01
N ALA A 90 6.59 -1.34 -6.81
CA ALA A 90 6.66 0.09 -6.50
C ALA A 90 7.09 0.34 -5.03
N LEU A 91 6.26 1.02 -4.22
CA LEU A 91 6.51 1.29 -2.79
C LEU A 91 5.91 0.22 -1.86
N CYS A 92 5.81 -1.03 -2.31
CA CYS A 92 5.38 -2.17 -1.51
C CYS A 92 6.62 -2.90 -0.95
N VAL A 93 6.90 -2.69 0.33
CA VAL A 93 8.09 -3.19 1.03
C VAL A 93 7.78 -4.41 1.89
N ARG A 94 7.00 -5.37 1.37
CA ARG A 94 6.77 -6.65 2.04
C ARG A 94 8.11 -7.37 2.21
N LEU A 95 8.60 -7.42 3.45
CA LEU A 95 9.78 -8.18 3.84
C LEU A 95 9.48 -9.68 3.69
N VAL A 96 10.39 -10.38 3.02
CA VAL A 96 10.39 -11.82 2.87
C VAL A 96 10.46 -12.45 4.27
N VAL A 97 9.41 -13.18 4.67
CA VAL A 97 9.44 -14.01 5.88
C VAL A 97 10.37 -15.19 5.56
N SER A 98 11.59 -15.16 6.11
CA SER A 98 12.46 -16.34 6.09
C SER A 98 11.87 -17.37 7.05
N HIS A 99 11.20 -18.39 6.51
CA HIS A 99 10.93 -19.61 7.26
C HIS A 99 12.28 -20.28 7.52
N SER A 100 12.75 -20.19 8.76
CA SER A 100 13.86 -21.00 9.25
C SER A 100 13.29 -22.33 9.71
N GLY A 101 13.66 -23.40 8.99
CA GLY A 101 13.74 -24.79 9.48
C GLY A 101 12.46 -25.42 10.00
#